data_AF-A0A316K1Y6-F1
#
_entry.id   AF-A0A316K1Y6-F1
#
_cell.length_a   1.000
_cell.length_b   1.000
_cell.length_c   1.000
_cell.angle_alpha   90.00
_cell.angle_beta   90.00
_cell.angle_gamma   90.00
#
_symmetry.space_group_name_H-M   'P 1'
#
loop_
_entity.id
_entity.type
_entity.pdbx_description
1 polymer ?
#
loop_
_entity_poly.entity_id
_entity_poly.type
_entity_poly.pdbx_seq_one_letter_code
_entity_poly.pdbx_strand_id
1 'polypeptide(L)'
;MKNILPIAIAFLLFSCKKEDLARPITAGDINSVQEVGYNFLLHGNLLGAETAQIDLDQDGTNDVELYSSAASSGSSGLMPVITIKTLHTQVAIHVDVRQDSVFQANTYHWQYAPDGTPAYFYSKVTSCERETAQFAPIGVETNKYLEPMAEGHLLSPNSAFAQGTFGIAAAEQQSTEVEFFPDSTVYHIERLKSSCFTFPENSIRYLGFKIGGDYGQKLGWIEVEYLGDSMLRIRDWAIQRD
;
A
#
# COMPACT_ATOMS: atom_id res chain seq x y z
N MET A 1 -34.05 -57.94 9.46
CA MET A 1 -32.64 -57.53 9.45
C MET A 1 -32.60 -56.11 8.92
N LYS A 2 -32.18 -55.16 9.76
CA LYS A 2 -32.39 -53.72 9.58
C LYS A 2 -31.35 -53.11 8.65
N ASN A 3 -31.83 -52.26 7.74
CA ASN A 3 -31.07 -51.42 6.82
C ASN A 3 -30.10 -50.50 7.59
N ILE A 4 -28.81 -50.83 7.61
CA ILE A 4 -27.75 -49.98 8.19
C ILE A 4 -26.78 -49.47 7.09
N LEU A 5 -27.18 -49.55 5.81
CA LEU A 5 -26.27 -49.28 4.69
C LEU A 5 -26.15 -47.80 4.19
N PRO A 6 -27.00 -46.81 4.54
CA PRO A 6 -26.85 -45.49 3.90
C PRO A 6 -25.91 -44.51 4.64
N ILE A 7 -25.41 -44.81 5.84
CA ILE A 7 -24.65 -43.83 6.64
C ILE A 7 -23.13 -43.84 6.33
N ALA A 8 -22.59 -44.94 5.82
CA ALA A 8 -21.16 -45.04 5.51
C ALA A 8 -20.73 -44.27 4.25
N ILE A 9 -21.67 -43.93 3.34
CA ILE A 9 -21.36 -43.22 2.09
C ILE A 9 -21.33 -41.70 2.29
N ALA A 10 -22.02 -41.15 3.30
CA ALA A 10 -22.02 -39.71 3.58
C ALA A 10 -20.70 -39.20 4.19
N PHE A 11 -19.90 -40.07 4.81
CA PHE A 11 -18.61 -39.69 5.41
C PHE A 11 -17.43 -39.65 4.42
N LEU A 12 -17.57 -40.22 3.22
CA LEU A 12 -16.51 -40.20 2.19
C LEU A 12 -16.53 -38.95 1.31
N LEU A 13 -17.60 -38.13 1.37
CA LEU A 13 -17.71 -36.90 0.57
C LEU A 13 -17.13 -35.66 1.27
N PHE A 14 -16.73 -35.76 2.54
CA PHE A 14 -15.92 -34.75 3.22
C PHE A 14 -14.44 -35.11 3.20
N SER A 15 -13.93 -35.52 2.02
CA SER A 15 -12.50 -35.46 1.76
C SER A 15 -12.13 -33.98 1.73
N CYS A 16 -11.76 -33.45 2.89
CA CYS A 16 -11.16 -32.15 3.04
C CYS A 16 -9.88 -32.18 2.20
N LYS A 17 -9.92 -31.58 1.00
CA LYS A 17 -8.70 -31.39 0.22
C LYS A 17 -7.77 -30.62 1.12
N LYS A 18 -6.67 -31.26 1.54
CA LYS A 18 -5.60 -30.60 2.26
C LYS A 18 -5.13 -29.48 1.34
N GLU A 19 -5.34 -28.22 1.74
CA GLU A 19 -4.73 -27.10 1.04
C GLU A 19 -3.22 -27.35 1.03
N ASP A 20 -2.67 -27.56 -0.17
CA ASP A 20 -1.23 -27.54 -0.34
C ASP A 20 -0.81 -26.09 -0.12
N LEU A 21 -0.23 -25.86 1.06
CA LEU A 21 0.39 -24.58 1.36
C LEU A 21 1.53 -24.39 0.37
N ALA A 22 1.62 -23.18 -0.20
CA ALA A 22 2.75 -22.75 -0.98
C ALA A 22 4.07 -23.11 -0.27
N ARG A 23 5.13 -23.39 -1.03
CA ARG A 23 6.48 -23.47 -0.44
C ARG A 23 7.01 -22.05 -0.24
N PRO A 24 7.95 -21.80 0.67
CA PRO A 24 8.65 -20.52 0.69
C PRO A 24 9.40 -20.28 -0.63
N ILE A 25 9.54 -19.01 -1.03
CA ILE A 25 10.37 -18.58 -2.17
C ILE A 25 11.38 -17.54 -1.71
N THR A 26 12.41 -17.34 -2.52
CA THR A 26 13.43 -16.33 -2.28
C THR A 26 13.26 -15.19 -3.28
N ALA A 27 13.19 -13.95 -2.80
CA ALA A 27 13.09 -12.76 -3.64
C ALA A 27 14.29 -12.67 -4.60
N GLY A 28 14.02 -12.46 -5.89
CA GLY A 28 15.03 -12.43 -6.96
C GLY A 28 15.53 -13.81 -7.43
N ASP A 29 15.18 -14.90 -6.75
CA ASP A 29 15.53 -16.25 -7.21
C ASP A 29 14.50 -16.77 -8.21
N ILE A 30 14.97 -17.15 -9.40
CA ILE A 30 14.14 -17.66 -10.50
C ILE A 30 14.01 -19.20 -10.53
N ASN A 31 14.73 -19.92 -9.65
CA ASN A 31 14.76 -21.39 -9.70
C ASN A 31 13.42 -22.03 -9.30
N SER A 32 12.67 -21.38 -8.40
CA SER A 32 11.41 -21.88 -7.83
C SER A 32 10.16 -21.19 -8.38
N VAL A 33 10.35 -20.27 -9.34
CA VAL A 33 9.32 -19.41 -9.91
C VAL A 33 9.41 -19.39 -11.44
N GLN A 34 8.34 -18.97 -12.07
CA GLN A 34 8.30 -18.58 -13.47
C GLN A 34 8.41 -17.05 -13.53
N GLU A 35 9.48 -16.56 -14.14
CA GLU A 35 9.69 -15.14 -14.38
C GLU A 35 8.96 -14.70 -15.65
N VAL A 36 8.33 -13.55 -15.58
CA VAL A 36 7.68 -12.87 -16.70
C VAL A 36 8.37 -11.53 -16.88
N GLY A 37 9.07 -11.39 -18.00
CA GLY A 37 9.85 -10.20 -18.29
C GLY A 37 8.97 -9.03 -18.72
N TYR A 38 9.07 -7.90 -18.02
CA TYR A 38 8.17 -6.76 -18.27
C TYR A 38 8.72 -5.44 -17.75
N ASN A 39 9.47 -4.74 -18.60
CA ASN A 39 10.15 -3.51 -18.22
C ASN A 39 9.33 -2.27 -18.61
N PHE A 40 8.85 -1.52 -17.63
CA PHE A 40 8.22 -0.22 -17.86
C PHE A 40 8.54 0.78 -16.74
N LEU A 41 8.47 2.05 -17.11
CA LEU A 41 8.66 3.19 -16.22
C LEU A 41 7.31 3.90 -16.07
N LEU A 42 6.81 4.00 -14.85
CA LEU A 42 5.74 4.92 -14.50
C LEU A 42 6.35 6.26 -14.10
N HIS A 43 5.86 7.34 -14.71
CA HIS A 43 6.27 8.70 -14.40
C HIS A 43 5.03 9.60 -14.34
N GLY A 44 4.37 9.57 -13.20
CA GLY A 44 3.26 10.47 -12.91
C GLY A 44 3.73 11.89 -12.62
N ASN A 45 2.92 12.87 -12.98
CA ASN A 45 3.18 14.28 -12.68
C ASN A 45 1.89 15.01 -12.27
N LEU A 46 1.95 16.34 -12.09
CA LEU A 46 0.79 17.15 -11.72
C LEU A 46 -0.34 17.16 -12.76
N LEU A 47 0.00 17.00 -14.04
CA LEU A 47 -0.93 17.12 -15.15
C LEU A 47 -1.57 15.77 -15.52
N GLY A 48 -0.94 14.66 -15.12
CA GLY A 48 -1.42 13.33 -15.44
C GLY A 48 -0.80 12.28 -14.54
N ALA A 49 -1.66 11.41 -14.03
CA ALA A 49 -1.23 10.16 -13.42
C ALA A 49 -0.95 9.11 -14.49
N GLU A 50 -0.02 8.21 -14.22
CA GLU A 50 0.21 7.02 -15.02
C GLU A 50 -0.18 5.78 -14.23
N THR A 51 -0.71 4.78 -14.94
CA THR A 51 -1.10 3.50 -14.37
C THR A 51 -0.55 2.35 -15.20
N ALA A 52 -0.24 1.26 -14.52
CA ALA A 52 0.02 -0.02 -15.15
C ALA A 52 -0.70 -1.13 -14.40
N GLN A 53 -1.29 -2.04 -15.16
CA GLN A 53 -1.96 -3.21 -14.62
C GLN A 53 -1.14 -4.44 -14.98
N ILE A 54 -0.99 -5.36 -14.03
CA ILE A 54 -0.19 -6.58 -14.17
C ILE A 54 -1.08 -7.77 -13.86
N ASP A 55 -1.16 -8.69 -14.81
CA ASP A 55 -1.67 -10.05 -14.65
C ASP A 55 -0.51 -10.92 -14.13
N LEU A 56 -0.56 -11.28 -12.85
CA LEU A 56 0.56 -11.91 -12.14
C LEU A 56 0.66 -13.40 -12.43
N ASP A 57 -0.46 -14.08 -12.66
CA ASP A 57 -0.52 -15.52 -12.92
C ASP A 57 -0.76 -15.89 -14.41
N GLN A 58 -0.90 -14.89 -15.27
CA GLN A 58 -1.09 -15.00 -16.71
C GLN A 58 -2.42 -15.66 -17.11
N ASP A 59 -3.47 -15.52 -16.29
CA ASP A 59 -4.80 -16.08 -16.57
C ASP A 59 -5.65 -15.23 -17.53
N GLY A 60 -5.17 -14.04 -17.90
CA GLY A 60 -5.86 -13.06 -18.73
C GLY A 60 -6.57 -11.94 -17.94
N THR A 61 -6.47 -11.95 -16.61
CA THR A 61 -7.08 -10.99 -15.69
C THR A 61 -6.01 -10.21 -14.93
N ASN A 62 -6.11 -8.88 -14.91
CA ASN A 62 -5.13 -8.04 -14.21
C ASN A 62 -5.29 -8.13 -12.68
N ASP A 63 -4.24 -8.51 -11.97
CA ASP A 63 -4.22 -8.75 -10.52
C ASP A 63 -3.93 -7.54 -9.66
N VAL A 64 -3.02 -6.70 -10.15
CA VAL A 64 -2.57 -5.52 -9.44
C VAL A 64 -2.53 -4.32 -10.36
N GLU A 65 -2.73 -3.15 -9.78
CA GLU A 65 -2.58 -1.86 -10.44
C GLU A 65 -1.50 -1.05 -9.70
N LEU A 66 -0.48 -0.64 -10.42
CA LEU A 66 0.47 0.36 -9.97
C LEU A 66 0.04 1.72 -10.50
N TYR A 67 0.10 2.73 -9.65
CA TYR A 67 -0.30 4.09 -9.93
C TYR A 67 0.81 5.05 -9.53
N SER A 68 1.10 6.03 -10.38
CA SER A 68 2.01 7.13 -10.05
C SER A 68 1.38 8.48 -10.42
N SER A 69 1.50 9.46 -9.52
CA SER A 69 1.21 10.87 -9.77
C SER A 69 2.06 11.78 -8.89
N ALA A 70 1.96 13.08 -9.10
CA ALA A 70 2.49 14.08 -8.18
C ALA A 70 1.34 14.86 -7.56
N ALA A 71 1.42 15.10 -6.25
CA ALA A 71 0.52 15.98 -5.51
C ALA A 71 1.24 17.31 -5.23
N SER A 72 0.52 18.42 -5.30
CA SER A 72 1.05 19.70 -4.83
C SER A 72 0.78 19.85 -3.34
N SER A 73 1.82 20.08 -2.55
CA SER A 73 1.68 20.61 -1.20
C SER A 73 1.98 22.11 -1.24
N GLY A 74 1.10 22.93 -0.66
CA GLY A 74 1.19 24.40 -0.74
C GLY A 74 2.51 24.99 -0.20
N SER A 75 3.25 24.25 0.63
CA SER A 75 4.52 24.69 1.23
C SER A 75 5.75 23.88 0.84
N SER A 76 5.60 22.64 0.36
CA SER A 76 6.72 21.70 0.21
C SER A 76 6.95 21.28 -1.24
N GLY A 77 6.24 21.89 -2.19
CA GLY A 77 6.38 21.60 -3.61
C GLY A 77 5.63 20.34 -4.03
N LEU A 78 6.11 19.72 -5.12
CA LEU A 78 5.54 18.50 -5.66
C LEU A 78 5.99 17.31 -4.83
N MET A 79 5.02 16.52 -4.39
CA MET A 79 5.24 15.33 -3.59
C MET A 79 4.79 14.09 -4.37
N PRO A 80 5.58 13.01 -4.36
CA PRO A 80 5.25 11.82 -5.10
C PRO A 80 4.11 11.04 -4.44
N VAL A 81 3.21 10.51 -5.27
CA VAL A 81 2.17 9.57 -4.87
C VAL A 81 2.31 8.35 -5.76
N ILE A 82 2.88 7.29 -5.21
CA ILE A 82 3.09 6.01 -5.89
C ILE A 82 2.46 4.92 -5.03
N THR A 83 1.55 4.15 -5.61
CA THR A 83 0.84 3.09 -4.91
C THR A 83 0.80 1.80 -5.71
N ILE A 84 0.64 0.69 -5.00
CA ILE A 84 0.22 -0.61 -5.55
C ILE A 84 -1.14 -0.98 -4.95
N LYS A 85 -2.07 -1.41 -5.79
CA LYS A 85 -3.42 -1.79 -5.41
C LYS A 85 -3.72 -3.20 -5.88
N THR A 86 -4.25 -4.04 -4.98
CA THR A 86 -4.81 -5.35 -5.35
C THR A 86 -6.17 -5.16 -6.02
N LEU A 87 -6.40 -5.78 -7.18
CA LEU A 87 -7.65 -5.69 -7.93
C LEU A 87 -8.66 -6.79 -7.55
N HIS A 88 -8.19 -7.87 -6.90
CA HIS A 88 -9.01 -9.02 -6.52
C HIS A 88 -8.86 -9.38 -5.04
N THR A 89 -9.86 -10.08 -4.50
CA THR A 89 -9.80 -10.67 -3.15
C THR A 89 -8.93 -11.93 -3.08
N GLN A 90 -8.45 -12.44 -4.22
CA GLN A 90 -7.53 -13.58 -4.26
C GLN A 90 -6.07 -13.16 -4.15
N VAL A 91 -5.76 -11.88 -4.39
CA VAL A 91 -4.40 -11.33 -4.38
C VAL A 91 -4.18 -10.56 -3.08
N ALA A 92 -3.03 -10.76 -2.45
CA ALA A 92 -2.62 -9.98 -1.30
C ALA A 92 -1.12 -9.68 -1.37
N ILE A 93 -0.74 -8.47 -0.96
CA ILE A 93 0.65 -7.99 -0.96
C ILE A 93 1.28 -8.25 0.40
N HIS A 94 2.57 -8.59 0.41
CA HIS A 94 3.36 -8.77 1.61
C HIS A 94 3.55 -7.43 2.31
N VAL A 95 3.19 -7.40 3.60
CA VAL A 95 3.16 -6.18 4.39
C VAL A 95 3.83 -6.40 5.73
N ASP A 96 4.33 -5.31 6.29
CA ASP A 96 4.73 -5.22 7.67
C ASP A 96 3.55 -4.68 8.49
N VAL A 97 3.21 -5.39 9.56
CA VAL A 97 2.10 -5.03 10.45
C VAL A 97 2.70 -4.51 11.75
N ARG A 98 2.58 -3.21 11.97
CA ARG A 98 3.15 -2.52 13.12
C ARG A 98 2.09 -1.78 13.92
N GLN A 99 2.39 -1.56 15.20
CA GLN A 99 1.61 -0.67 16.05
C GLN A 99 2.35 0.66 16.17
N ASP A 100 1.78 1.71 15.59
CA ASP A 100 2.38 3.04 15.62
C ASP A 100 1.65 3.91 16.63
N SER A 101 2.42 4.69 17.36
CA SER A 101 1.85 5.76 18.18
C SER A 101 1.41 6.89 17.27
N VAL A 102 0.18 7.35 17.43
CA VAL A 102 -0.34 8.47 16.67
C VAL A 102 -0.22 9.72 17.52
N PHE A 103 0.39 10.75 16.96
CA PHE A 103 0.57 12.05 17.58
C PHE A 103 -0.19 13.12 16.79
N GLN A 104 -0.74 14.09 17.52
CA GLN A 104 -1.48 15.20 16.94
C GLN A 104 -1.00 16.54 17.51
N ALA A 105 -0.83 17.53 16.65
CA ALA A 105 -0.67 18.92 17.05
C ALA A 105 -1.81 19.76 16.48
N ASN A 106 -2.37 20.61 17.32
CA ASN A 106 -3.37 21.60 16.91
C ASN A 106 -2.75 22.99 17.02
N THR A 107 -2.86 23.79 15.97
CA THR A 107 -2.41 25.17 15.97
C THR A 107 -3.54 26.09 15.54
N TYR A 108 -3.56 27.28 16.13
CA TYR A 108 -4.55 28.31 15.84
C TYR A 108 -3.80 29.61 15.58
N HIS A 109 -4.08 30.27 14.48
CA HIS A 109 -3.62 31.63 14.22
C HIS A 109 -4.69 32.40 13.45
N TRP A 110 -4.54 33.72 13.40
CA TRP A 110 -5.46 34.58 12.67
C TRP A 110 -4.70 35.76 12.07
N GLN A 111 -5.24 36.31 11.00
CA GLN A 111 -4.72 37.49 10.32
C GLN A 111 -5.87 38.28 9.67
N TYR A 112 -5.66 39.55 9.35
CA TYR A 112 -6.61 40.33 8.56
C TYR A 112 -6.33 40.14 7.06
N ALA A 113 -7.36 39.86 6.29
CA ALA A 113 -7.31 39.92 4.83
C ALA A 113 -7.12 41.38 4.35
N PRO A 114 -6.71 41.60 3.08
CA PRO A 114 -6.48 42.95 2.56
C PRO A 114 -7.67 43.92 2.66
N ASP A 115 -8.89 43.39 2.74
CA ASP A 115 -10.14 44.13 2.91
C ASP A 115 -10.50 44.42 4.39
N GLY A 116 -9.67 43.96 5.34
CA GLY A 116 -9.88 44.13 6.78
C GLY A 116 -10.71 43.01 7.43
N THR A 117 -11.17 42.01 6.67
CA THR A 117 -11.92 40.87 7.20
C THR A 117 -10.98 39.94 7.97
N PRO A 118 -11.27 39.54 9.23
CA PRO A 118 -10.48 38.56 9.95
C PRO A 118 -10.59 37.16 9.32
N ALA A 119 -9.43 36.53 9.13
CA ALA A 119 -9.27 35.16 8.68
C ALA A 119 -8.65 34.32 9.80
N TYR A 120 -9.36 33.28 10.23
CA TYR A 120 -8.93 32.35 11.27
C TYR A 120 -8.44 31.06 10.63
N PHE A 121 -7.35 30.51 11.15
CA PHE A 121 -6.72 29.31 10.66
C PHE A 121 -6.61 28.31 11.81
N TYR A 122 -7.38 27.24 11.72
CA TYR A 122 -7.24 26.07 12.55
C TYR A 122 -6.49 25.00 11.78
N SER A 123 -5.32 24.60 12.26
CA SER A 123 -4.57 23.51 11.65
C SER A 123 -4.40 22.34 12.61
N LYS A 124 -4.81 21.16 12.14
CA LYS A 124 -4.64 19.87 12.79
C LYS A 124 -3.61 19.08 12.00
N VAL A 125 -2.52 18.70 12.64
CA VAL A 125 -1.44 17.92 12.02
C VAL A 125 -1.31 16.59 12.74
N THR A 126 -1.42 15.48 12.02
CA THR A 126 -1.23 14.13 12.52
C THR A 126 0.08 13.54 12.00
N SER A 127 0.84 12.87 12.86
CA SER A 127 2.08 12.14 12.54
C SER A 127 2.15 10.85 13.36
N CYS A 128 2.95 9.89 12.94
CA CYS A 128 3.29 8.68 13.72
C CYS A 128 4.54 8.85 14.59
N GLU A 129 5.21 9.99 14.48
CA GLU A 129 6.32 10.34 15.34
C GLU A 129 6.04 11.65 16.08
N ARG A 130 6.68 11.80 17.25
CA ARG A 130 6.60 13.05 17.99
C ARG A 130 7.58 14.07 17.41
N GLU A 131 7.11 14.79 16.40
CA GLU A 131 7.89 15.80 15.67
C GLU A 131 8.43 16.91 16.57
N THR A 132 7.59 17.40 17.49
CA THR A 132 7.94 18.45 18.45
C THR A 132 7.22 18.24 19.78
N ALA A 133 7.56 19.05 20.79
CA ALA A 133 6.88 18.99 22.09
C ALA A 133 5.36 19.25 22.02
N GLN A 134 4.89 19.98 20.99
CA GLN A 134 3.48 20.33 20.79
C GLN A 134 2.62 19.15 20.33
N PHE A 135 3.25 18.12 19.74
CA PHE A 135 2.56 16.91 19.34
C PHE A 135 2.23 16.07 20.59
N ALA A 136 0.93 15.91 20.85
CA ALA A 136 0.41 15.09 21.94
C ALA A 136 0.05 13.69 21.42
N PRO A 137 0.34 12.62 22.17
CA PRO A 137 -0.11 11.28 21.79
C PRO A 137 -1.62 11.21 21.86
N ILE A 138 -2.27 10.72 20.80
CA ILE A 138 -3.73 10.55 20.74
C ILE A 138 -4.14 9.07 20.76
N GLY A 139 -3.23 8.15 20.44
CA GLY A 139 -3.53 6.72 20.46
C GLY A 139 -2.41 5.86 19.90
N VAL A 140 -2.72 4.57 19.78
CA VAL A 140 -1.89 3.59 19.07
C VAL A 140 -2.79 2.91 18.03
N GLU A 141 -2.32 2.85 16.79
CA GLU A 141 -3.05 2.25 15.67
C GLU A 141 -2.24 1.10 15.08
N THR A 142 -2.93 0.04 14.66
CA THR A 142 -2.29 -1.05 13.92
C THR A 142 -2.31 -0.72 12.44
N ASN A 143 -1.17 -0.38 11.88
CA ASN A 143 -1.01 -0.06 10.47
C ASN A 143 -0.38 -1.21 9.69
N LYS A 144 -0.58 -1.16 8.38
CA LYS A 144 0.01 -2.10 7.43
C LYS A 144 0.80 -1.31 6.40
N TYR A 145 2.10 -1.55 6.35
CA TYR A 145 2.99 -0.92 5.40
C TYR A 145 3.45 -1.94 4.38
N LEU A 146 3.70 -1.49 3.16
CA LEU A 146 4.34 -2.34 2.16
C LEU A 146 5.70 -2.78 2.69
N GLU A 147 6.03 -4.08 2.66
CA GLU A 147 7.35 -4.55 3.09
C GLU A 147 8.28 -4.73 1.89
N PRO A 148 9.25 -3.81 1.66
CA PRO A 148 10.19 -3.94 0.55
C PRO A 148 11.23 -5.00 0.88
N MET A 149 11.22 -6.10 0.13
CA MET A 149 12.22 -7.15 0.30
C MET A 149 13.50 -6.83 -0.50
N ALA A 150 14.64 -7.14 0.08
CA ALA A 150 15.90 -7.21 -0.66
C ALA A 150 16.00 -8.54 -1.41
N GLU A 151 16.90 -8.61 -2.41
CA GLU A 151 17.27 -9.87 -3.03
C GLU A 151 17.75 -10.88 -1.97
N GLY A 152 17.36 -12.14 -2.10
CA GLY A 152 17.70 -13.19 -1.14
C GLY A 152 16.77 -13.28 0.08
N HIS A 153 15.82 -12.35 0.25
CA HIS A 153 14.83 -12.43 1.33
C HIS A 153 13.87 -13.61 1.12
N LEU A 154 13.61 -14.39 2.18
CA LEU A 154 12.67 -15.51 2.15
C LEU A 154 11.21 -15.07 2.36
N LEU A 155 10.37 -15.21 1.34
CA LEU A 155 8.93 -15.02 1.45
C LEU A 155 8.26 -16.35 1.78
N SER A 156 7.50 -16.40 2.88
CA SER A 156 6.85 -17.60 3.40
C SER A 156 5.33 -17.50 3.30
N PRO A 157 4.58 -18.61 3.19
CA PRO A 157 3.10 -18.58 3.22
C PRO A 157 2.54 -17.98 4.52
N ASN A 158 3.31 -18.07 5.60
CA ASN A 158 2.96 -17.54 6.91
C ASN A 158 3.38 -16.08 7.12
N SER A 159 4.04 -15.45 6.13
CA SER A 159 4.32 -14.01 6.17
C SER A 159 3.02 -13.21 6.27
N ALA A 160 3.10 -11.96 6.71
CA ALA A 160 1.93 -11.09 6.75
C ALA A 160 1.58 -10.61 5.33
N PHE A 161 0.31 -10.76 4.95
CA PHE A 161 -0.20 -10.31 3.67
C PHE A 161 -1.52 -9.57 3.86
N ALA A 162 -1.77 -8.57 3.03
CA ALA A 162 -3.02 -7.82 3.05
C ALA A 162 -3.48 -7.39 1.66
N GLN A 163 -4.79 -7.22 1.54
CA GLN A 163 -5.46 -6.61 0.39
C GLN A 163 -5.57 -5.11 0.59
N GLY A 164 -5.68 -4.38 -0.51
CA GLY A 164 -5.95 -2.94 -0.52
C GLY A 164 -4.95 -2.17 -1.38
N THR A 165 -4.77 -0.92 -1.00
CA THR A 165 -3.82 0.01 -1.63
C THR A 165 -2.71 0.30 -0.65
N PHE A 166 -1.47 0.10 -1.08
CA PHE A 166 -0.27 0.34 -0.27
C PHE A 166 0.61 1.39 -0.94
N GLY A 167 1.12 2.33 -0.14
CA GLY A 167 2.02 3.37 -0.62
C GLY A 167 3.45 2.85 -0.79
N ILE A 168 4.03 3.12 -1.95
CA ILE A 168 5.48 3.06 -2.19
C ILE A 168 6.07 4.43 -1.86
N ALA A 169 5.45 5.49 -2.37
CA ALA A 169 5.75 6.86 -1.98
C ALA A 169 4.42 7.56 -1.70
N ALA A 170 4.30 8.24 -0.56
CA ALA A 170 3.09 8.98 -0.22
C ALA A 170 3.45 10.42 0.13
N ALA A 171 2.79 11.35 -0.55
CA ALA A 171 2.78 12.75 -0.19
C ALA A 171 2.17 12.95 1.20
N GLU A 172 2.62 14.01 1.90
CA GLU A 172 1.84 14.59 2.98
C GLU A 172 0.46 14.94 2.42
N GLN A 173 -0.58 14.38 3.04
CA GLN A 173 -1.94 14.70 2.63
C GLN A 173 -2.35 15.98 3.33
N GLN A 174 -2.83 16.96 2.57
CA GLN A 174 -3.44 18.16 3.10
C GLN A 174 -4.87 18.28 2.57
N SER A 175 -5.83 18.47 3.45
CA SER A 175 -7.16 18.96 3.12
C SER A 175 -7.33 20.36 3.66
N THR A 176 -8.16 21.16 2.98
CA THR A 176 -8.52 22.49 3.45
C THR A 176 -10.00 22.70 3.20
N GLU A 177 -10.74 22.91 4.28
CA GLU A 177 -12.14 23.30 4.27
C GLU A 177 -12.25 24.78 4.67
N VAL A 178 -13.17 25.50 4.05
CA VAL A 178 -13.33 26.95 4.25
C VAL A 178 -14.78 27.23 4.62
N GLU A 179 -14.96 27.87 5.77
CA GLU A 179 -16.24 28.38 6.23
C GLU A 179 -16.28 29.90 6.10
N PHE A 180 -17.33 30.41 5.47
CA PHE A 180 -17.53 31.84 5.27
C PHE A 180 -18.60 32.37 6.21
N PHE A 181 -18.26 33.42 6.95
CA PHE A 181 -19.17 34.16 7.82
C PHE A 181 -19.30 35.61 7.31
N PRO A 182 -20.35 36.34 7.70
CA PRO A 182 -20.54 37.73 7.26
C PRO A 182 -19.39 38.68 7.62
N ASP A 183 -18.66 38.39 8.70
CA ASP A 183 -17.61 39.23 9.28
C ASP A 183 -16.26 38.51 9.38
N SER A 184 -16.16 37.27 8.92
CA SER A 184 -14.96 36.46 9.08
C SER A 184 -14.90 35.30 8.10
N THR A 185 -13.72 34.70 7.96
CA THR A 185 -13.53 33.44 7.24
C THR A 185 -12.72 32.49 8.12
N VAL A 186 -13.10 31.22 8.17
CA VAL A 186 -12.40 30.19 8.94
C VAL A 186 -11.88 29.14 7.99
N TYR A 187 -10.58 28.85 8.10
CA TYR A 187 -9.88 27.80 7.36
C TYR A 187 -9.59 26.64 8.29
N HIS A 188 -10.10 25.46 7.95
CA HIS A 188 -9.82 24.19 8.61
C HIS A 188 -8.80 23.43 7.77
N ILE A 189 -7.56 23.35 8.25
CA ILE A 189 -6.45 22.72 7.54
C ILE A 189 -6.09 21.42 8.26
N GLU A 190 -6.39 20.28 7.67
CA GLU A 190 -5.91 19.00 8.17
C GLU A 190 -4.70 18.55 7.37
N ARG A 191 -3.64 18.11 8.07
CA ARG A 191 -2.42 17.57 7.48
C ARG A 191 -2.09 16.21 8.08
N LEU A 192 -1.82 15.24 7.23
CA LEU A 192 -1.28 13.94 7.61
C LEU A 192 0.16 13.85 7.09
N LYS A 193 1.12 13.94 8.00
CA LYS A 193 2.54 13.81 7.66
C LYS A 193 2.85 12.37 7.22
N SER A 194 3.52 12.24 6.08
CA SER A 194 4.07 10.98 5.63
C SER A 194 5.43 10.72 6.27
N SER A 195 5.46 10.06 7.43
CA SER A 195 6.73 9.66 8.07
C SER A 195 6.77 8.25 8.64
N CYS A 196 5.70 7.47 8.52
CA CYS A 196 5.61 6.18 9.22
C CYS A 196 6.29 5.03 8.48
N PHE A 197 6.54 5.25 7.19
CA PHE A 197 7.17 4.30 6.31
C PHE A 197 7.86 5.03 5.17
N THR A 198 9.07 4.61 4.85
CA THR A 198 9.83 5.10 3.71
C THR A 198 10.24 3.91 2.87
N PHE A 199 9.79 3.87 1.62
CA PHE A 199 10.30 2.93 0.65
C PHE A 199 11.69 3.38 0.19
N PRO A 200 12.68 2.50 0.14
CA PRO A 200 14.06 2.90 -0.15
C PRO A 200 14.22 3.34 -1.61
N GLU A 201 14.58 4.61 -1.78
CA GLU A 201 14.88 5.23 -3.07
C GLU A 201 16.17 4.70 -3.70
N ASN A 202 16.24 4.74 -5.03
CA ASN A 202 17.40 4.38 -5.85
C ASN A 202 17.97 2.99 -5.54
N SER A 203 17.06 2.05 -5.25
CA SER A 203 17.43 0.67 -4.94
C SER A 203 16.38 -0.31 -5.45
N ILE A 204 16.85 -1.42 -6.02
CA ILE A 204 15.98 -2.52 -6.44
C ILE A 204 15.43 -3.20 -5.20
N ARG A 205 14.11 -3.38 -5.19
CA ARG A 205 13.36 -4.07 -4.14
C ARG A 205 12.32 -4.98 -4.75
N TYR A 206 11.90 -5.95 -3.97
CA TYR A 206 10.91 -6.94 -4.35
C TYR A 206 9.64 -6.73 -3.53
N LEU A 207 8.51 -6.60 -4.21
CA LEU A 207 7.19 -6.58 -3.58
C LEU A 207 6.65 -8.00 -3.56
N GLY A 208 6.60 -8.61 -2.38
CA GLY A 208 6.06 -9.96 -2.24
C GLY A 208 4.55 -9.97 -2.43
N PHE A 209 4.01 -11.02 -3.04
CA PHE A 209 2.57 -11.23 -3.12
C PHE A 209 2.22 -12.70 -2.90
N LYS A 210 0.96 -12.92 -2.56
CA LYS A 210 0.31 -14.22 -2.64
C LYS A 210 -0.96 -14.12 -3.47
N ILE A 211 -1.21 -15.14 -4.26
CA ILE A 211 -2.45 -15.30 -5.02
C ILE A 211 -3.08 -16.65 -4.66
N GLY A 212 -4.38 -16.64 -4.38
CA GLY A 212 -5.16 -17.84 -4.12
C GLY A 212 -5.95 -18.26 -5.36
N GLY A 213 -5.89 -19.53 -5.73
CA GLY A 213 -6.67 -20.10 -6.82
C GLY A 213 -7.27 -21.46 -6.46
N ASP A 214 -7.93 -22.09 -7.44
CA ASP A 214 -8.62 -23.37 -7.28
C ASP A 214 -7.70 -24.53 -6.87
N TYR A 215 -6.40 -24.39 -7.13
CA TYR A 215 -5.36 -25.39 -6.87
C TYR A 215 -4.50 -25.09 -5.64
N GLY A 216 -4.80 -24.02 -4.90
CA GLY A 216 -4.07 -23.62 -3.70
C GLY A 216 -3.53 -22.19 -3.79
N GLN A 217 -2.59 -21.88 -2.90
CA GLN A 217 -1.93 -20.58 -2.86
C GLN A 217 -0.60 -20.63 -3.59
N LYS A 218 -0.27 -19.58 -4.32
CA LYS A 218 1.05 -19.35 -4.92
C LYS A 218 1.65 -18.06 -4.36
N LEU A 219 2.96 -18.08 -4.15
CA LEU A 219 3.73 -16.89 -3.80
C LEU A 219 4.43 -16.33 -5.04
N GLY A 220 4.72 -15.05 -5.01
CA GLY A 220 5.52 -14.40 -6.04
C GLY A 220 6.12 -13.08 -5.56
N TRP A 221 6.85 -12.43 -6.45
CA TRP A 221 7.41 -11.11 -6.23
C TRP A 221 7.35 -10.24 -7.49
N ILE A 222 7.33 -8.93 -7.31
CA ILE A 222 7.47 -7.92 -8.38
C ILE A 222 8.76 -7.14 -8.12
N GLU A 223 9.68 -7.11 -9.08
CA GLU A 223 10.92 -6.33 -9.01
C GLU A 223 10.66 -4.87 -9.38
N VAL A 224 10.89 -3.98 -8.43
CA VAL A 224 10.64 -2.54 -8.57
C VAL A 224 11.85 -1.72 -8.13
N GLU A 225 11.98 -0.53 -8.71
CA GLU A 225 12.98 0.46 -8.33
C GLU A 225 12.30 1.83 -8.26
N TYR A 226 12.22 2.40 -7.06
CA TYR A 226 11.71 3.75 -6.84
C TYR A 226 12.83 4.76 -7.10
N LEU A 227 12.68 5.58 -8.14
CA LEU A 227 13.74 6.47 -8.66
C LEU A 227 13.63 7.91 -8.12
N GLY A 228 12.72 8.18 -7.19
CA GLY A 228 12.37 9.54 -6.76
C GLY A 228 11.37 10.21 -7.71
N ASP A 229 10.93 11.43 -7.39
CA ASP A 229 10.13 12.31 -8.28
C ASP A 229 8.96 11.63 -9.01
N SER A 230 8.17 10.82 -8.30
CA SER A 230 7.03 10.09 -8.87
C SER A 230 7.42 9.07 -9.97
N MET A 231 8.68 8.64 -10.01
CA MET A 231 9.16 7.64 -10.95
C MET A 231 9.29 6.26 -10.29
N LEU A 232 8.59 5.27 -10.84
CA LEU A 232 8.71 3.87 -10.45
C LEU A 232 9.03 3.03 -11.67
N ARG A 233 10.16 2.33 -11.66
CA ARG A 233 10.49 1.34 -12.66
C ARG A 233 10.03 -0.03 -12.18
N ILE A 234 9.25 -0.73 -12.98
CA ILE A 234 8.96 -2.15 -12.81
C ILE A 234 9.78 -2.91 -13.86
N ARG A 235 10.53 -3.92 -13.42
CA ARG A 235 11.50 -4.62 -14.27
C ARG A 235 10.98 -5.98 -14.70
N ASP A 236 10.57 -6.77 -13.73
CA ASP A 236 10.13 -8.15 -13.89
C ASP A 236 9.17 -8.53 -12.75
N TRP A 237 8.42 -9.61 -12.91
CA TRP A 237 7.76 -10.29 -11.79
C TRP A 237 7.88 -11.80 -11.94
N ALA A 238 7.71 -12.52 -10.84
CA ALA A 238 7.76 -13.96 -10.86
C ALA A 238 6.75 -14.58 -9.89
N ILE A 239 6.21 -15.74 -10.27
CA ILE A 239 5.24 -16.51 -9.48
C ILE A 239 5.66 -17.97 -9.39
N GLN A 240 5.36 -18.64 -8.27
CA GLN A 240 5.64 -20.06 -8.11
C GLN A 240 5.09 -20.92 -9.25
N ARG A 241 5.90 -21.88 -9.69
CA ARG A 241 5.49 -22.92 -10.64
C ARG A 241 4.55 -23.91 -9.96
N ASP A 242 3.65 -24.49 -10.75
CA ASP A 242 2.89 -25.68 -10.38
C ASP A 242 3.77 -26.93 -10.20
#